data_AF-A0A412LCX7-F1
#
_entry.id   AF-A0A412LCX7-F1
#
_cell.length_a   1.000
_cell.length_b   1.000
_cell.length_c   1.000
_cell.angle_alpha   90.00
_cell.angle_beta   90.00
_cell.angle_gamma   90.00
#
_symmetry.space_group_name_H-M   'P 1'
#
loop_
_entity.id
_entity.type
_entity.pdbx_description
1 polymer ?
#
loop_
_entity_poly.entity_id
_entity_poly.type
_entity_poly.pdbx_seq_one_letter_code
_entity_poly.pdbx_strand_id
1 'polypeptide(L)'
;MTVQERKEFIKKMQEKQHLYVPFCQATHLPFVICDPESFNDQVHMFTETGTLAEFTKPYEEEKYSFNMAEIAVPHRLQFLISLLTIGVNSIVLHEGEVCSEAEIREIVNVVDYSKVPEEKRPLLNPQLHLSTVYFVQELRRPIQDRNLEKLAELEEEMCVNLVRSSYLFPIDVVEEEGDPEKKTIRFPYLKDGSDQMLQPIFTDGPELQRFLKGKKLQIRKVKFEDLDKYLSKDSIGYTLNPFGVNLVLKREQIPELLERFQKVEE
;
A
#
# COMPACT_ATOMS: atom_id res chain seq x y z
N MET A 1 -9.13 17.80 17.34
CA MET A 1 -9.40 19.13 16.74
C MET A 1 -10.83 19.59 17.05
N THR A 2 -11.12 20.88 17.15
CA THR A 2 -12.50 21.39 17.30
C THR A 2 -13.29 21.28 15.99
N VAL A 3 -14.63 21.33 16.07
CA VAL A 3 -15.49 21.28 14.87
C VAL A 3 -15.21 22.43 13.89
N GLN A 4 -14.81 23.59 14.41
CA GLN A 4 -14.51 24.77 13.61
C GLN A 4 -13.17 24.62 12.88
N GLU A 5 -12.11 24.25 13.60
CA GLU A 5 -10.79 23.98 13.02
C GLU A 5 -10.86 22.89 11.94
N ARG A 6 -11.67 21.85 12.16
CA ARG A 6 -11.89 20.80 11.16
C ARG A 6 -12.51 21.32 9.87
N LYS A 7 -13.54 22.16 9.99
CA LYS A 7 -14.18 22.78 8.81
C LYS A 7 -13.20 23.67 8.06
N GLU A 8 -12.36 24.40 8.78
CA GLU A 8 -11.33 25.25 8.19
C GLU A 8 -10.26 24.42 7.48
N PHE A 9 -9.80 23.32 8.06
CA PHE A 9 -8.86 22.40 7.41
C PHE A 9 -9.43 21.81 6.12
N ILE A 10 -10.68 21.29 6.16
CA ILE A 10 -11.37 20.76 4.98
C ILE A 10 -11.49 21.83 3.89
N LYS A 11 -11.87 23.05 4.28
CA LYS A 11 -12.00 24.18 3.36
C LYS A 11 -10.66 24.52 2.70
N LYS A 12 -9.57 24.58 3.47
CA LYS A 12 -8.21 24.75 2.93
C LYS A 12 -7.90 23.68 1.90
N MET A 13 -8.09 22.40 2.25
CA MET A 13 -7.84 21.28 1.35
C MET A 13 -8.64 21.33 0.04
N GLN A 14 -9.84 21.92 0.05
CA GLN A 14 -10.68 22.09 -1.13
C GLN A 14 -10.30 23.32 -1.97
N GLU A 15 -9.97 24.44 -1.32
CA GLU A 15 -9.78 25.75 -1.98
C GLU A 15 -8.36 26.00 -2.46
N LYS A 16 -7.34 25.34 -1.91
CA LYS A 16 -5.95 25.55 -2.35
C LYS A 16 -5.81 25.28 -3.84
N GLN A 17 -5.17 26.18 -4.56
CA GLN A 17 -4.94 26.02 -5.99
C GLN A 17 -3.99 24.84 -6.26
N HIS A 18 -2.90 24.77 -5.50
CA HIS A 18 -1.87 23.75 -5.62
C HIS A 18 -1.74 22.96 -4.32
N LEU A 19 -1.61 21.64 -4.45
CA LEU A 19 -1.26 20.73 -3.35
C LEU A 19 -0.27 19.70 -3.86
N TYR A 20 0.94 19.73 -3.32
CA TYR A 20 2.04 18.85 -3.67
C TYR A 20 2.29 17.84 -2.56
N VAL A 21 2.67 16.63 -2.96
CA VAL A 21 2.97 15.54 -2.04
C VAL A 21 4.27 14.86 -2.50
N PRO A 22 5.21 14.57 -1.59
CA PRO A 22 6.36 13.74 -1.91
C PRO A 22 5.91 12.27 -1.99
N PHE A 23 6.11 11.65 -3.16
CA PHE A 23 5.93 10.23 -3.35
C PHE A 23 7.30 9.54 -3.27
N CYS A 24 7.42 8.49 -2.47
CA CYS A 24 8.65 7.71 -2.41
C CYS A 24 8.80 6.90 -3.70
N GLN A 25 9.94 7.04 -4.40
CA GLN A 25 10.20 6.29 -5.63
C GLN A 25 10.27 4.77 -5.39
N ALA A 26 10.67 4.35 -4.19
CA ALA A 26 10.76 2.94 -3.83
C ALA A 26 9.40 2.25 -3.75
N THR A 27 8.33 2.98 -3.38
CA THR A 27 6.99 2.42 -3.15
C THR A 27 5.95 2.91 -4.16
N HIS A 28 6.24 3.95 -4.93
CA HIS A 28 5.26 4.66 -5.77
C HIS A 28 4.02 5.16 -5.00
N LEU A 29 4.16 5.33 -3.68
CA LEU A 29 3.13 5.81 -2.77
C LEU A 29 3.60 7.10 -2.10
N PRO A 30 2.69 7.89 -1.48
CA PRO A 30 3.08 9.00 -0.65
C PRO A 30 4.10 8.58 0.39
N PHE A 31 5.09 9.44 0.66
CA PHE A 31 6.07 9.18 1.70
C PHE A 31 5.38 9.23 3.06
N VAL A 32 5.48 8.13 3.81
CA VAL A 32 4.84 7.98 5.12
C VAL A 32 5.88 8.07 6.22
N ILE A 33 5.58 8.84 7.26
CA ILE A 33 6.44 9.09 8.42
C ILE A 33 5.61 8.81 9.67
N CYS A 34 6.17 8.08 10.63
CA CYS A 34 5.57 7.97 11.96
C CYS A 34 6.12 9.12 12.82
N ASP A 35 5.23 9.98 13.30
CA ASP A 35 5.61 11.09 14.18
C ASP A 35 5.98 10.55 15.58
N PRO A 36 7.17 10.88 16.11
CA PRO A 36 7.67 10.27 17.34
C PRO A 36 6.93 10.74 18.61
N GLU A 37 6.15 11.83 18.56
CA GLU A 37 5.43 12.35 19.73
C GLU A 37 3.99 11.85 19.77
N SER A 38 3.28 11.94 18.65
CA SER A 38 1.87 11.57 18.51
C SER A 38 1.68 10.10 18.10
N PHE A 39 2.71 9.46 17.55
CA PHE A 39 2.65 8.14 16.90
C PHE A 39 1.67 8.09 15.72
N ASN A 40 1.38 9.25 15.11
CA ASN A 40 0.57 9.31 13.91
C ASN A 40 1.38 8.91 12.68
N ASP A 41 0.81 8.04 11.86
CA ASP A 41 1.29 7.72 10.53
C ASP A 41 0.84 8.83 9.58
N GLN A 42 1.77 9.71 9.25
CA GLN A 42 1.53 10.98 8.59
C GLN A 42 1.95 10.95 7.12
N VAL A 43 1.16 11.65 6.29
CA VAL A 43 1.57 12.11 4.97
C VAL A 43 1.59 13.63 4.95
N HIS A 44 2.68 14.20 4.45
CA HIS A 44 2.88 15.65 4.40
C HIS A 44 2.46 16.21 3.03
N MET A 45 1.70 17.30 3.05
CA MET A 45 1.19 17.98 1.86
C MET A 45 1.60 19.45 1.89
N PHE A 46 1.90 20.02 0.73
CA PHE A 46 2.51 21.36 0.62
C PHE A 46 1.76 22.21 -0.39
N THR A 47 1.56 23.50 -0.10
CA THR A 47 1.03 24.45 -1.10
C THR A 47 2.10 24.97 -2.05
N GLU A 48 3.38 24.83 -1.68
CA GLU A 48 4.53 25.38 -2.38
C GLU A 48 5.62 24.33 -2.56
N THR A 49 6.23 24.27 -3.75
CA THR A 49 7.30 23.31 -4.05
C THR A 49 8.61 23.62 -3.31
N GLY A 50 8.84 24.89 -2.94
CA GLY A 50 10.01 25.30 -2.17
C GLY A 50 10.03 24.67 -0.78
N THR A 51 8.92 24.82 -0.04
CA THR A 51 8.74 24.19 1.30
C THR A 51 8.83 22.67 1.22
N LEU A 52 8.26 22.05 0.17
CA LEU A 52 8.39 20.61 -0.05
C LEU A 52 9.87 20.21 -0.20
N ALA A 53 10.63 20.93 -1.03
CA ALA A 53 12.05 20.64 -1.26
C ALA A 53 12.89 20.81 0.03
N GLU A 54 12.61 21.83 0.83
CA GLU A 54 13.25 22.01 2.14
C GLU A 54 12.93 20.87 3.10
N PHE A 55 11.67 20.42 3.10
CA PHE A 55 11.22 19.28 3.90
C PHE A 55 11.86 17.95 3.47
N THR A 56 11.97 17.67 2.16
CA THR A 56 12.54 16.39 1.68
C THR A 56 14.05 16.33 1.79
N LYS A 57 14.74 17.47 1.79
CA LYS A 57 16.21 17.56 1.84
C LYS A 57 16.89 16.67 2.89
N PRO A 58 16.53 16.69 4.19
CA PRO A 58 17.17 15.80 5.17
C PRO A 58 16.97 14.31 4.84
N TYR A 59 15.81 13.93 4.28
CA TYR A 59 15.56 12.56 3.86
C TYR A 59 16.36 12.19 2.59
N GLU A 60 16.56 13.13 1.67
CA GLU A 60 17.41 12.93 0.50
C GLU A 60 18.90 12.75 0.88
N GLU A 61 19.37 13.48 1.90
CA GLU A 61 20.70 13.28 2.51
C GLU A 61 20.82 11.85 3.07
N GLU A 62 19.74 11.35 3.67
CA GLU A 62 19.53 9.97 4.09
C GLU A 62 19.26 8.97 2.95
N LYS A 63 19.37 9.40 1.69
CA LYS A 63 19.19 8.60 0.47
C LYS A 63 17.78 8.09 0.21
N TYR A 64 16.75 8.70 0.79
CA TYR A 64 15.40 8.55 0.25
C TYR A 64 15.30 9.25 -1.11
N SER A 65 14.47 8.73 -2.01
CA SER A 65 14.27 9.29 -3.35
C SER A 65 12.80 9.59 -3.57
N PHE A 66 12.51 10.79 -4.09
CA PHE A 66 11.15 11.31 -4.18
C PHE A 66 10.77 11.69 -5.62
N ASN A 67 9.49 11.51 -5.93
CA ASN A 67 8.81 12.18 -7.02
C ASN A 67 7.84 13.18 -6.41
N MET A 68 7.89 14.44 -6.86
CA MET A 68 6.90 15.43 -6.46
C MET A 68 5.66 15.24 -7.33
N ALA A 69 4.50 15.08 -6.71
CA ALA A 69 3.23 14.97 -7.42
C ALA A 69 2.26 16.06 -6.96
N GLU A 70 1.64 16.74 -7.92
CA GLU A 70 0.52 17.63 -7.63
C GLU A 70 -0.79 16.85 -7.62
N ILE A 71 -1.55 17.00 -6.53
CA ILE A 71 -2.88 16.43 -6.38
C ILE A 71 -3.93 17.43 -6.88
N ALA A 72 -4.33 17.25 -8.13
CA ALA A 72 -5.37 18.07 -8.75
C ALA A 72 -6.67 18.03 -7.95
N VAL A 73 -7.38 19.16 -7.90
CA VAL A 73 -8.64 19.34 -7.14
C VAL A 73 -9.64 18.17 -7.32
N PRO A 74 -9.92 17.68 -8.55
CA PRO A 74 -10.87 16.58 -8.75
C PRO A 74 -10.44 15.25 -8.13
N HIS A 75 -9.15 15.06 -7.85
CA HIS A 75 -8.58 13.81 -7.33
C HIS A 75 -8.31 13.83 -5.82
N ARG A 76 -8.46 14.98 -5.14
CA ARG A 76 -8.13 15.13 -3.72
C ARG A 76 -8.90 14.18 -2.82
N LEU A 77 -10.22 14.06 -3.00
CA LEU A 77 -11.01 13.13 -2.19
C LEU A 77 -10.54 11.67 -2.39
N GLN A 78 -10.28 11.27 -3.63
CA GLN A 78 -9.79 9.93 -3.94
C GLN A 78 -8.40 9.69 -3.34
N PHE A 79 -7.55 10.70 -3.33
CA PHE A 79 -6.24 10.66 -2.66
C PHE A 79 -6.39 10.45 -1.16
N LEU A 80 -7.23 11.23 -0.47
CA LEU A 80 -7.46 11.07 0.96
C LEU A 80 -8.04 9.69 1.32
N ILE A 81 -8.96 9.16 0.50
CA ILE A 81 -9.47 7.80 0.67
C ILE A 81 -8.35 6.76 0.50
N SER A 82 -7.42 6.98 -0.43
CA SER A 82 -6.31 6.05 -0.64
C SER A 82 -5.35 5.99 0.56
N LEU A 83 -5.16 7.09 1.29
CA LEU A 83 -4.35 7.12 2.50
C LEU A 83 -4.91 6.19 3.58
N LEU A 84 -6.24 6.16 3.75
CA LEU A 84 -6.90 5.22 4.66
C LEU A 84 -6.69 3.75 4.25
N THR A 85 -6.63 3.46 2.95
CA THR A 85 -6.36 2.11 2.46
C THR A 85 -4.90 1.67 2.65
N ILE A 86 -3.98 2.63 2.70
CA ILE A 86 -2.57 2.40 3.04
C ILE A 86 -2.40 2.20 4.55
N GLY A 87 -3.29 2.77 5.37
CA GLY A 87 -3.21 2.72 6.83
C GLY A 87 -2.72 4.01 7.49
N VAL A 88 -2.43 5.04 6.69
CA VAL A 88 -2.11 6.40 7.15
C VAL A 88 -3.31 6.95 7.93
N ASN A 89 -3.06 7.55 9.09
CA ASN A 89 -4.09 8.05 9.97
C ASN A 89 -4.19 9.60 9.98
N SER A 90 -3.12 10.30 9.58
CA SER A 90 -3.03 11.76 9.70
C SER A 90 -2.39 12.42 8.47
N ILE A 91 -2.72 13.70 8.27
CA ILE A 91 -2.13 14.55 7.23
C ILE A 91 -1.63 15.83 7.87
N VAL A 92 -0.41 16.21 7.48
CA VAL A 92 0.16 17.51 7.82
C VAL A 92 0.15 18.40 6.58
N LEU A 93 -0.60 19.49 6.63
CA LEU A 93 -0.64 20.52 5.58
C LEU A 93 0.34 21.65 5.92
N HIS A 94 1.28 21.89 5.02
CA HIS A 94 2.28 22.95 5.06
C HIS A 94 1.88 24.10 4.14
N GLU A 95 1.70 25.28 4.75
CA GLU A 95 1.37 26.55 4.10
C GLU A 95 2.51 27.54 4.38
N GLY A 96 3.61 27.42 3.63
CA GLY A 96 4.86 28.11 3.94
C GLY A 96 5.42 27.61 5.27
N GLU A 97 5.60 28.51 6.24
CA GLU A 97 6.07 28.17 7.60
C GLU A 97 4.94 27.64 8.52
N VAL A 98 3.68 27.77 8.12
CA VAL A 98 2.54 27.37 8.95
C VAL A 98 2.18 25.91 8.66
N CYS A 99 2.17 25.09 9.71
CA CYS A 99 1.74 23.70 9.64
C CYS A 99 0.40 23.51 10.36
N SER A 100 -0.45 22.65 9.81
CA SER A 100 -1.66 22.16 10.48
C SER A 100 -1.81 20.67 10.25
N GLU A 101 -2.20 19.94 11.30
CA GLU A 101 -2.40 18.50 11.25
C GLU A 101 -3.88 18.17 11.45
N ALA A 102 -4.35 17.14 10.75
CA ALA A 102 -5.69 16.59 10.97
C ALA A 102 -5.74 15.09 10.65
N GLU A 103 -6.47 14.36 11.49
CA GLU A 103 -6.76 12.95 11.26
C GLU A 103 -7.65 12.78 10.03
N ILE A 104 -7.32 11.80 9.19
CA ILE A 104 -8.02 11.59 7.91
C ILE A 104 -9.49 11.21 8.15
N ARG A 105 -9.77 10.46 9.22
CA ARG A 105 -11.15 10.06 9.59
C ARG A 105 -12.02 11.22 10.05
N GLU A 106 -11.43 12.32 10.48
CA GLU A 106 -12.17 13.54 10.78
C GLU A 106 -12.55 14.30 9.49
N ILE A 107 -11.74 14.18 8.45
CA ILE A 107 -11.89 14.90 7.18
C ILE A 107 -12.77 14.12 6.18
N VAL A 108 -12.62 12.80 6.14
CA VAL A 108 -13.27 11.91 5.19
C VAL A 108 -14.24 10.98 5.90
N ASN A 109 -15.48 10.94 5.42
CA ASN A 109 -16.45 9.96 5.89
C ASN A 109 -16.08 8.57 5.39
N VAL A 110 -15.62 7.72 6.31
CA VAL A 110 -15.31 6.32 6.03
C VAL A 110 -16.60 5.50 6.05
N VAL A 111 -16.80 4.67 5.03
CA VAL A 111 -17.94 3.73 4.99
C VAL A 111 -17.71 2.66 6.05
N ASP A 112 -18.64 2.53 6.98
CA ASP A 112 -18.64 1.43 7.95
C ASP A 112 -19.18 0.15 7.29
N TYR A 113 -18.27 -0.78 7.02
CA TYR A 113 -18.59 -2.09 6.45
C TYR A 113 -19.01 -3.13 7.48
N SER A 114 -19.09 -2.80 8.78
CA SER A 114 -19.48 -3.73 9.84
C SER A 114 -20.85 -4.39 9.57
N LYS A 115 -21.76 -3.65 8.93
CA LYS A 115 -23.12 -4.09 8.56
C LYS A 115 -23.19 -4.81 7.21
N VAL A 116 -22.12 -4.83 6.43
CA VAL A 116 -22.05 -5.56 5.15
C VAL A 116 -21.69 -7.03 5.45
N PRO A 117 -22.33 -8.02 4.81
CA PRO A 117 -21.94 -9.42 4.94
C PRO A 117 -20.47 -9.62 4.62
N GLU A 118 -19.76 -10.45 5.39
CA GLU A 118 -18.31 -10.62 5.28
C GLU A 118 -17.83 -10.92 3.86
N GLU A 119 -18.56 -11.80 3.15
CA GLU A 119 -18.27 -12.18 1.76
C GLU A 119 -18.37 -11.03 0.75
N LYS A 120 -19.11 -9.97 1.10
CA LYS A 120 -19.32 -8.77 0.27
C LYS A 120 -18.48 -7.59 0.75
N ARG A 121 -17.79 -7.71 1.89
CA ARG A 121 -16.93 -6.63 2.38
C ARG A 121 -15.74 -6.48 1.44
N PRO A 122 -15.34 -5.25 1.10
CA PRO A 122 -14.09 -5.04 0.37
C PRO A 122 -12.93 -5.55 1.24
N LEU A 123 -11.98 -6.24 0.60
CA LEU A 123 -10.74 -6.60 1.27
C LEU A 123 -9.87 -5.35 1.39
N LEU A 124 -9.48 -5.04 2.64
CA LEU A 124 -8.58 -3.96 2.99
C LEU A 124 -7.60 -4.51 4.01
N ASN A 125 -6.29 -4.36 3.75
CA ASN A 125 -5.24 -4.74 4.71
C ASN A 125 -4.37 -3.52 5.06
N PRO A 126 -4.93 -2.49 5.75
CA PRO A 126 -4.18 -1.26 6.04
C PRO A 126 -2.92 -1.51 6.87
N GLN A 127 -2.94 -2.42 7.85
CA GLN A 127 -1.75 -2.75 8.65
C GLN A 127 -0.64 -3.39 7.82
N LEU A 128 -0.99 -4.35 6.95
CA LEU A 128 -0.02 -4.92 6.02
C LEU A 128 0.51 -3.87 5.05
N HIS A 129 -0.36 -3.04 4.49
CA HIS A 129 0.08 -2.03 3.53
C HIS A 129 1.05 -1.05 4.19
N LEU A 130 0.70 -0.50 5.36
CA LEU A 130 1.52 0.45 6.11
C LEU A 130 2.89 -0.11 6.49
N SER A 131 2.92 -1.28 7.14
CA SER A 131 4.18 -1.95 7.52
C SER A 131 5.03 -2.28 6.29
N THR A 132 4.42 -2.69 5.17
CA THR A 132 5.15 -2.88 3.91
C THR A 132 5.71 -1.57 3.36
N VAL A 133 4.98 -0.45 3.45
CA VAL A 133 5.49 0.87 3.03
C VAL A 133 6.72 1.23 3.83
N TYR A 134 6.66 1.16 5.17
CA TYR A 134 7.82 1.48 6.00
C TYR A 134 9.03 0.59 5.69
N PHE A 135 8.82 -0.73 5.61
CA PHE A 135 9.87 -1.67 5.27
C PHE A 135 10.50 -1.37 3.90
N VAL A 136 9.70 -1.15 2.86
CA VAL A 136 10.21 -0.92 1.50
C VAL A 136 10.86 0.46 1.34
N GLN A 137 10.32 1.50 2.01
CA GLN A 137 10.94 2.82 2.08
C GLN A 137 12.36 2.72 2.65
N GLU A 138 12.54 1.96 3.74
CA GLU A 138 13.85 1.74 4.36
C GLU A 138 14.72 0.84 3.47
N LEU A 139 14.25 -0.37 3.15
CA LEU A 139 14.98 -1.44 2.44
C LEU A 139 15.62 -0.95 1.12
N ARG A 140 14.90 -0.15 0.33
CA ARG A 140 15.35 0.25 -1.00
C ARG A 140 16.22 1.51 -1.03
N ARG A 141 16.57 2.09 0.13
CA ARG A 141 17.59 3.15 0.21
C ARG A 141 18.92 2.66 -0.38
N PRO A 142 19.57 3.41 -1.29
CA PRO A 142 20.89 3.09 -1.81
C PRO A 142 21.99 3.47 -0.80
N ILE A 143 22.00 2.81 0.36
CA ILE A 143 22.98 2.98 1.44
C ILE A 143 23.80 1.71 1.65
N GLN A 144 25.08 1.88 2.02
CA GLN A 144 25.96 0.77 2.37
C GLN A 144 25.87 0.43 3.86
N ASP A 145 25.94 1.44 4.73
CA ASP A 145 25.87 1.29 6.19
C ASP A 145 24.41 1.32 6.67
N ARG A 146 23.71 0.22 6.45
CA ARG A 146 22.30 0.09 6.86
C ARG A 146 22.18 -0.25 8.34
N ASN A 147 21.24 0.40 9.02
CA ASN A 147 20.79 -0.04 10.34
C ASN A 147 20.02 -1.36 10.21
N LEU A 148 20.69 -2.48 10.46
CA LEU A 148 20.14 -3.83 10.34
C LEU A 148 19.10 -4.14 11.42
N GLU A 149 19.24 -3.56 12.62
CA GLU A 149 18.29 -3.74 13.71
C GLU A 149 16.93 -3.12 13.36
N LYS A 150 16.93 -1.85 12.95
CA LYS A 150 15.72 -1.15 12.46
C LYS A 150 15.10 -1.89 11.27
N LEU A 151 15.91 -2.35 10.31
CA LEU A 151 15.38 -3.08 9.15
C LEU A 151 14.72 -4.40 9.58
N ALA A 152 15.31 -5.12 10.53
CA ALA A 152 14.78 -6.38 11.04
C ALA A 152 13.45 -6.17 11.80
N GLU A 153 13.32 -5.10 12.59
CA GLU A 153 12.07 -4.73 13.26
C GLU A 153 10.94 -4.46 12.26
N LEU A 154 11.23 -3.66 11.22
CA LEU A 154 10.28 -3.37 10.15
C LEU A 154 9.90 -4.63 9.35
N GLU A 155 10.88 -5.49 9.07
CA GLU A 155 10.65 -6.76 8.39
C GLU A 155 9.75 -7.68 9.22
N GLU A 156 9.98 -7.76 10.53
CA GLU A 156 9.22 -8.61 11.44
C GLU A 156 7.76 -8.16 11.52
N GLU A 157 7.51 -6.86 11.72
CA GLU A 157 6.15 -6.32 11.74
C GLU A 157 5.42 -6.59 10.41
N MET A 158 6.09 -6.33 9.29
CA MET A 158 5.55 -6.62 7.96
C MET A 158 5.25 -8.12 7.79
N CYS A 159 6.14 -9.01 8.21
CA CYS A 159 5.96 -10.46 8.11
C CYS A 159 4.78 -10.98 8.95
N VAL A 160 4.61 -10.47 10.17
CA VAL A 160 3.44 -10.79 11.01
C VAL A 160 2.16 -10.39 10.30
N ASN A 161 2.12 -9.17 9.73
CA ASN A 161 0.96 -8.68 9.00
C ASN A 161 0.72 -9.45 7.68
N LEU A 162 1.78 -9.91 7.00
CA LEU A 162 1.69 -10.75 5.81
C LEU A 162 0.97 -12.05 6.13
N VAL A 163 1.39 -12.75 7.18
CA VAL A 163 0.84 -14.07 7.55
C VAL A 163 -0.62 -13.97 8.01
N ARG A 164 -0.99 -12.87 8.68
CA ARG A 164 -2.37 -12.63 9.15
C ARG A 164 -3.35 -12.17 8.07
N SER A 165 -2.85 -11.75 6.91
CA SER A 165 -3.67 -11.11 5.88
C SER A 165 -4.34 -12.11 4.93
N SER A 166 -5.41 -11.63 4.29
CA SER A 166 -5.94 -12.23 3.07
C SER A 166 -5.60 -11.37 1.88
N TYR A 167 -5.59 -11.95 0.69
CA TYR A 167 -5.20 -11.32 -0.55
C TYR A 167 -6.29 -11.44 -1.60
N LEU A 168 -6.42 -10.43 -2.45
CA LEU A 168 -7.16 -10.57 -3.70
C LEU A 168 -6.21 -11.19 -4.72
N PHE A 169 -6.66 -12.29 -5.32
CA PHE A 169 -5.89 -13.07 -6.27
C PHE A 169 -6.69 -13.18 -7.58
N PRO A 170 -6.25 -12.50 -8.65
CA PRO A 170 -6.90 -12.59 -9.94
C PRO A 170 -6.57 -13.92 -10.63
N ILE A 171 -7.60 -14.60 -11.11
CA ILE A 171 -7.50 -15.82 -11.92
C ILE A 171 -8.17 -15.59 -13.27
N ASP A 172 -7.52 -16.05 -14.33
CA ASP A 172 -8.10 -16.08 -15.66
C ASP A 172 -8.78 -17.44 -15.85
N VAL A 173 -10.07 -17.44 -16.16
CA VAL A 173 -10.83 -18.67 -16.37
C VAL A 173 -11.22 -18.69 -17.83
N VAL A 174 -10.50 -19.48 -18.61
CA VAL A 174 -10.72 -19.63 -20.04
C VAL A 174 -11.67 -20.81 -20.25
N GLU A 175 -12.82 -20.55 -20.84
CA GLU A 175 -13.71 -21.60 -21.34
C GLU A 175 -13.11 -22.13 -22.65
N GLU A 176 -12.92 -23.44 -22.77
CA GLU A 176 -12.42 -24.03 -24.01
C GLU A 176 -13.45 -23.88 -25.14
N GLU A 177 -13.00 -23.44 -26.32
CA GLU A 177 -13.88 -23.34 -27.49
C GLU A 177 -14.43 -24.72 -27.85
N GLY A 178 -15.74 -24.91 -27.65
CA GLY A 178 -16.49 -26.12 -28.00
C GLY A 178 -17.00 -26.94 -26.82
N ASP A 179 -16.61 -26.62 -25.57
CA ASP A 179 -17.13 -27.30 -24.37
C ASP A 179 -17.19 -26.34 -23.16
N PRO A 180 -18.34 -25.68 -22.91
CA PRO A 180 -18.51 -24.72 -21.81
C PRO A 180 -18.29 -25.32 -20.40
N GLU A 181 -18.29 -26.65 -20.27
CA GLU A 181 -18.04 -27.35 -19.01
C GLU A 181 -16.53 -27.50 -18.72
N LYS A 182 -15.67 -27.36 -19.72
CA LYS A 182 -14.21 -27.37 -19.56
C LYS A 182 -13.66 -25.96 -19.35
N LYS A 183 -13.45 -25.64 -18.07
CA LYS A 183 -12.82 -24.39 -17.63
C LYS A 183 -11.35 -24.63 -17.32
N THR A 184 -10.48 -23.97 -18.07
CA THR A 184 -9.03 -23.97 -17.81
C THR A 184 -8.65 -22.72 -17.03
N ILE A 185 -8.09 -22.90 -15.84
CA ILE A 185 -7.61 -21.81 -14.99
C ILE A 185 -6.19 -21.45 -15.42
N ARG A 186 -5.97 -20.19 -15.79
CA ARG A 186 -4.66 -19.59 -16.05
C ARG A 186 -4.37 -18.53 -15.01
N PHE A 187 -3.13 -18.49 -14.55
CA PHE A 187 -2.70 -17.47 -13.61
C PHE A 187 -2.02 -16.32 -14.36
N PRO A 188 -2.37 -15.06 -14.06
CA PRO A 188 -1.61 -13.94 -14.57
C PRO A 188 -0.19 -13.99 -14.01
N TYR A 189 0.79 -13.70 -14.86
CA TYR A 189 2.19 -13.57 -14.47
C TYR A 189 2.69 -12.16 -14.79
N LEU A 190 3.55 -11.66 -13.91
CA LEU A 190 4.43 -10.55 -14.20
C LEU A 190 5.82 -11.12 -14.42
N LYS A 191 6.41 -10.78 -15.56
CA LYS A 191 7.83 -11.03 -15.79
C LYS A 191 8.60 -10.01 -14.96
N ASP A 192 9.42 -10.50 -14.04
CA ASP A 192 10.48 -9.67 -13.49
C ASP A 192 11.49 -9.34 -14.60
N GLY A 193 12.33 -8.32 -14.42
CA GLY A 193 13.39 -7.95 -15.38
C GLY A 193 14.36 -9.09 -15.72
N SER A 194 14.26 -10.21 -14.99
CA SER A 194 15.02 -11.46 -15.08
C SER A 194 14.29 -12.61 -15.81
N ASP A 195 13.14 -12.36 -16.47
CA ASP A 195 12.28 -13.36 -17.14
C ASP A 195 11.68 -14.42 -16.19
N GLN A 196 11.80 -14.20 -14.88
CA GLN A 196 11.17 -15.01 -13.84
C GLN A 196 9.68 -14.68 -13.72
N MET A 197 8.85 -15.71 -13.52
CA MET A 197 7.40 -15.58 -13.43
C MET A 197 6.95 -15.39 -11.98
N LEU A 198 6.37 -14.23 -11.68
CA LEU A 198 5.75 -13.93 -10.39
C LEU A 198 4.24 -13.78 -10.54
N GLN A 199 3.49 -14.37 -9.62
CA GLN A 199 2.03 -14.20 -9.59
C GLN A 199 1.65 -12.98 -8.74
N PRO A 200 0.76 -12.09 -9.23
CA PRO A 200 0.40 -10.90 -8.47
C PRO A 200 -0.66 -11.21 -7.41
N ILE A 201 -0.45 -10.70 -6.19
CA ILE A 201 -1.44 -10.65 -5.10
C ILE A 201 -1.63 -9.21 -4.64
N PHE A 202 -2.83 -8.90 -4.17
CA PHE A 202 -3.23 -7.53 -3.86
C PHE A 202 -3.78 -7.40 -2.45
N THR A 203 -3.37 -6.34 -1.75
CA THR A 203 -3.87 -6.01 -0.40
C THR A 203 -5.26 -5.40 -0.42
N ASP A 204 -5.65 -4.79 -1.54
CA ASP A 204 -6.86 -3.99 -1.64
C ASP A 204 -7.41 -3.91 -3.07
N GLY A 205 -8.65 -3.40 -3.17
CA GLY A 205 -9.35 -3.20 -4.44
C GLY A 205 -8.67 -2.19 -5.38
N PRO A 206 -8.27 -0.98 -4.92
CA PRO A 206 -7.62 0.01 -5.78
C PRO A 206 -6.40 -0.52 -6.54
N GLU A 207 -5.49 -1.22 -5.87
CA GLU A 207 -4.30 -1.78 -6.51
C GLU A 207 -4.67 -2.88 -7.51
N LEU A 208 -5.64 -3.74 -7.17
CA LEU A 208 -6.18 -4.72 -8.10
C LEU A 208 -6.80 -4.06 -9.34
N GLN A 209 -7.54 -2.96 -9.20
CA GLN A 209 -8.15 -2.27 -10.34
C GLN A 209 -7.08 -1.72 -11.31
N ARG A 210 -5.94 -1.24 -10.79
CA ARG A 210 -4.79 -0.82 -11.60
C ARG A 210 -4.20 -1.99 -12.41
N PHE A 211 -4.22 -3.20 -11.85
CA PHE A 211 -3.80 -4.42 -12.55
C PHE A 211 -4.78 -4.86 -13.63
N LEU A 212 -6.08 -4.86 -13.31
CA LEU A 212 -7.10 -5.36 -14.23
C LEU A 212 -7.15 -4.53 -15.52
N LYS A 213 -7.04 -3.19 -15.46
CA LYS A 213 -7.14 -2.31 -16.65
C LYS A 213 -8.31 -2.67 -17.58
N GLY A 214 -9.44 -3.07 -17.00
CA GLY A 214 -10.65 -3.50 -17.74
C GLY A 214 -10.68 -4.98 -18.18
N LYS A 215 -9.64 -5.78 -17.87
CA LYS A 215 -9.64 -7.24 -18.07
C LYS A 215 -10.68 -7.89 -17.15
N LYS A 216 -11.39 -8.88 -17.70
CA LYS A 216 -12.39 -9.68 -16.97
C LYS A 216 -11.72 -10.90 -16.36
N LEU A 217 -11.07 -10.72 -15.21
CA LEU A 217 -10.53 -11.83 -14.41
C LEU A 217 -11.49 -12.13 -13.25
N GLN A 218 -11.59 -13.39 -12.86
CA GLN A 218 -12.28 -13.73 -11.61
C GLN A 218 -11.35 -13.40 -10.44
N ILE A 219 -11.90 -12.90 -9.34
CA ILE A 219 -11.12 -12.52 -8.17
C ILE A 219 -11.43 -13.47 -7.03
N ARG A 220 -10.40 -14.07 -6.43
CA ARG A 220 -10.50 -14.92 -5.25
C ARG A 220 -9.90 -14.19 -4.05
N LYS A 221 -10.55 -14.31 -2.89
CA LYS A 221 -9.94 -13.96 -1.61
C LYS A 221 -9.18 -15.19 -1.12
N VAL A 222 -7.87 -15.07 -0.92
CA VAL A 222 -6.98 -16.18 -0.53
C VAL A 222 -6.25 -15.79 0.75
N LYS A 223 -6.26 -16.64 1.77
CA LYS A 223 -5.47 -16.41 2.99
C LYS A 223 -4.00 -16.74 2.76
N PHE A 224 -3.10 -16.20 3.58
CA PHE A 224 -1.68 -16.52 3.49
C PHE A 224 -1.40 -18.04 3.55
N GLU A 225 -2.07 -18.76 4.47
CA GLU A 225 -1.96 -20.23 4.64
C GLU A 225 -2.34 -21.03 3.37
N ASP A 226 -3.13 -20.45 2.49
CA ASP A 226 -3.58 -21.09 1.27
C ASP A 226 -2.76 -20.69 0.04
N LEU A 227 -1.82 -19.74 0.14
CA LEU A 227 -1.07 -19.22 -1.00
C LEU A 227 -0.29 -20.32 -1.75
N ASP A 228 0.28 -21.30 -1.04
CA ASP A 228 1.01 -22.39 -1.68
C ASP A 228 0.10 -23.25 -2.58
N LYS A 229 -1.19 -23.40 -2.24
CA LYS A 229 -2.17 -24.17 -3.02
C LYS A 229 -2.46 -23.54 -4.39
N TYR A 230 -2.29 -22.23 -4.53
CA TYR A 230 -2.55 -21.47 -5.75
C TYR A 230 -1.29 -21.09 -6.53
N LEU A 231 -0.12 -21.43 -6.00
CA LEU A 231 1.16 -21.12 -6.62
C LEU A 231 1.43 -22.09 -7.77
N SER A 232 1.52 -21.56 -8.99
CA SER A 232 1.84 -22.33 -10.18
C SER A 232 3.26 -22.87 -10.12
N LYS A 233 3.48 -24.09 -10.63
CA LYS A 233 4.81 -24.74 -10.66
C LYS A 233 5.88 -23.88 -11.34
N ASP A 234 5.48 -23.17 -12.39
CA ASP A 234 6.36 -22.31 -13.20
C ASP A 234 6.66 -20.97 -12.54
N SER A 235 5.96 -20.62 -11.47
CA SER A 235 6.19 -19.37 -10.74
C SER A 235 7.20 -19.56 -9.61
N ILE A 236 8.08 -18.58 -9.45
CA ILE A 236 9.05 -18.57 -8.35
C ILE A 236 8.48 -18.01 -7.04
N GLY A 237 7.25 -17.46 -7.07
CA GLY A 237 6.60 -16.84 -5.93
C GLY A 237 5.56 -15.81 -6.31
N TYR A 238 5.22 -14.96 -5.35
CA TYR A 238 4.25 -13.88 -5.50
C TYR A 238 4.92 -12.52 -5.55
N THR A 239 4.25 -11.55 -6.18
CA THR A 239 4.52 -10.12 -5.99
C THR A 239 3.32 -9.44 -5.36
N LEU A 240 3.54 -8.79 -4.22
CA LEU A 240 2.53 -8.02 -3.50
C LEU A 240 2.48 -6.60 -4.06
N ASN A 241 1.28 -6.16 -4.47
CA ASN A 241 0.99 -4.81 -4.96
C ASN A 241 2.03 -4.33 -6.01
N PRO A 242 2.05 -4.95 -7.20
CA PRO A 242 3.11 -4.74 -8.19
C PRO A 242 3.22 -3.32 -8.75
N PHE A 243 2.20 -2.47 -8.62
CA PHE A 243 2.26 -1.06 -9.06
C PHE A 243 2.62 -0.09 -7.93
N GLY A 244 2.62 -0.55 -6.68
CA GLY A 244 3.10 0.17 -5.52
C GLY A 244 4.43 -0.40 -5.04
N VAL A 245 4.37 -1.09 -3.89
CA VAL A 245 5.54 -1.61 -3.17
C VAL A 245 6.26 -2.72 -3.94
N ASN A 246 5.58 -3.49 -4.79
CA ASN A 246 6.16 -4.59 -5.57
C ASN A 246 7.09 -5.48 -4.71
N LEU A 247 6.58 -5.97 -3.59
CA LEU A 247 7.34 -6.82 -2.68
C LEU A 247 7.30 -8.26 -3.17
N VAL A 248 8.47 -8.86 -3.39
CA VAL A 248 8.57 -10.25 -3.85
C VAL A 248 8.57 -11.21 -2.67
N LEU A 249 7.63 -12.15 -2.67
CA LEU A 249 7.56 -13.26 -1.74
C LEU A 249 7.90 -14.55 -2.50
N LYS A 250 9.08 -15.11 -2.27
CA LYS A 250 9.52 -16.35 -2.92
C LYS A 250 8.74 -17.54 -2.40
N ARG A 251 8.62 -18.58 -3.24
CA ARG A 251 7.99 -19.86 -2.88
C ARG A 251 8.48 -20.41 -1.53
N GLU A 252 9.80 -20.42 -1.34
CA GLU A 252 10.46 -20.97 -0.14
C GLU A 252 10.11 -20.22 1.14
N GLN A 253 9.82 -18.91 1.04
CA GLN A 253 9.51 -18.07 2.19
C GLN A 253 8.08 -18.29 2.71
N ILE A 254 7.15 -18.80 1.89
CA ILE A 254 5.76 -19.03 2.30
C ILE A 254 5.68 -20.01 3.49
N PRO A 255 6.23 -21.24 3.41
CA PRO A 255 6.20 -22.17 4.55
C PRO A 255 7.04 -21.68 5.73
N GLU A 256 8.18 -21.02 5.50
CA GLU A 256 9.04 -20.47 6.58
C GLU A 256 8.31 -19.42 7.41
N LEU A 257 7.60 -18.49 6.75
CA LEU A 257 6.82 -17.45 7.41
C LEU A 257 5.62 -18.03 8.16
N LEU A 258 4.95 -19.04 7.59
CA LEU A 258 3.90 -19.77 8.30
C LEU A 258 4.45 -20.42 9.57
N GLU A 259 5.57 -21.15 9.49
CA GLU A 259 6.14 -21.79 10.67
C GLU A 259 6.54 -20.77 11.76
N ARG A 260 7.14 -19.65 11.35
CA ARG A 260 7.63 -18.62 12.28
C ARG A 260 6.52 -17.83 12.95
N PHE A 261 5.45 -17.49 12.23
CA PHE A 261 4.46 -16.52 12.71
C PHE A 261 3.05 -17.08 12.92
N GLN A 262 2.72 -18.28 12.42
CA GLN A 262 1.42 -18.92 12.68
C GLN A 262 1.33 -19.50 14.11
N LYS A 263 2.48 -19.86 14.72
CA LYS A 263 2.56 -20.41 16.08
C LYS A 263 2.47 -19.38 17.22
N VAL A 264 2.32 -18.09 16.90
CA VAL A 264 2.24 -17.02 17.91
C VAL A 264 0.80 -16.89 18.48
N GLU A 265 -0.12 -17.78 18.09
CA GLU A 265 -1.44 -17.92 18.69
C GLU A 265 -1.52 -19.14 19.63
N GLU A 266 -0.84 -19.06 20.78
CA GLU A 266 -1.29 -19.68 22.05
C GLU A 266 -1.20 -18.67 23.19
#